data_AF-D4XU34-F1
#
_entry.id   AF-D4XU34-F1
#
_cell.length_a   1.000
_cell.length_b   1.000
_cell.length_c   1.000
_cell.angle_alpha   90.00
_cell.angle_beta   90.00
_cell.angle_gamma   90.00
#
_symmetry.space_group_name_H-M   'P 1'
#
loop_
_entity.id
_entity.type
_entity.pdbx_description
1 polymer ?
#
loop_
_entity_poly.entity_id
_entity_poly.type
_entity_poly.pdbx_seq_one_letter_code
_entity_poly.pdbx_strand_id
1 'polypeptide(L)'
;RPFAKSQDILSNLSFPGDIDLLIIPYEDGRLVVSKTLAIELKILRAKFSNQKKSPNEFGFSQASGLLNAGFPYVAVVHLIVSDTSPEDAWREILMAKVIDADSGAIELLGNEKKDMMPADLIQRSFGRLKAHSLDENLGLLSCYMESENNNAIWSPMGQTAKFNSQSSLQTFERIADYYYENYKFFLDTKRYND
;
A
#
# COMPACT_ATOMS: atom_id res chain seq x y z
N ARG A 1 -20.73 23.90 14.82
CA ARG A 1 -19.33 24.41 14.85
C ARG A 1 -18.51 23.41 14.04
N PRO A 2 -17.86 23.80 12.92
CA PRO A 2 -17.33 22.83 11.96
C PRO A 2 -15.98 22.20 12.35
N PHE A 3 -15.41 22.54 13.52
CA PHE A 3 -14.13 21.99 13.96
C PHE A 3 -14.20 21.60 15.44
N ALA A 4 -13.69 20.42 15.75
CA ALA A 4 -13.35 19.96 17.09
C ALA A 4 -11.83 19.83 17.17
N LYS A 5 -11.20 20.19 18.28
CA LYS A 5 -9.75 19.95 18.43
C LYS A 5 -9.55 18.46 18.71
N SER A 6 -8.52 17.87 18.11
CA SER A 6 -8.16 16.47 18.36
C SER A 6 -7.98 16.19 19.86
N GLN A 7 -7.42 17.15 20.61
CA GLN A 7 -7.24 17.10 22.06
C GLN A 7 -8.55 17.11 22.86
N ASP A 8 -9.64 17.66 22.29
CA ASP A 8 -10.96 17.67 22.91
C ASP A 8 -11.67 16.30 22.73
N ILE A 9 -11.16 15.45 21.84
CA ILE A 9 -11.67 14.10 21.55
C ILE A 9 -10.78 13.04 22.23
N LEU A 10 -9.46 13.18 22.12
CA LEU A 10 -8.44 12.35 22.75
C LEU A 10 -7.26 13.24 23.16
N SER A 11 -7.08 13.43 24.47
CA SER A 11 -6.09 14.36 25.06
C SER A 11 -4.65 14.13 24.62
N ASN A 12 -4.32 12.91 24.21
CA ASN A 12 -2.99 12.44 23.85
C ASN A 12 -2.80 12.32 22.32
N LEU A 13 -3.81 12.67 21.52
CA LEU A 13 -3.75 12.63 20.06
C LEU A 13 -3.36 14.02 19.52
N SER A 14 -2.09 14.18 19.17
CA SER A 14 -1.58 15.44 18.57
C SER A 14 -1.84 15.52 17.06
N PHE A 15 -1.82 14.39 16.37
CA PHE A 15 -2.14 14.24 14.95
C PHE A 15 -3.02 13.00 14.77
N PRO A 16 -4.36 13.15 14.59
CA PRO A 16 -5.16 12.05 14.07
C PRO A 16 -4.61 11.76 12.68
N GLY A 17 -4.01 10.59 12.46
CA GLY A 17 -3.64 10.18 11.11
C GLY A 17 -4.88 10.17 10.22
N ASP A 18 -4.74 10.59 8.97
CA ASP A 18 -5.80 10.42 7.97
C ASP A 18 -5.84 8.93 7.55
N ILE A 19 -7.00 8.45 7.13
CA ILE A 19 -7.17 7.07 6.63
C ILE A 19 -7.52 7.17 5.14
N ASP A 20 -6.55 6.89 4.28
CA ASP A 20 -6.80 6.90 2.82
C ASP A 20 -7.54 5.64 2.35
N LEU A 21 -7.22 4.49 2.96
CA LEU A 21 -7.89 3.23 2.65
C LEU A 21 -8.08 2.40 3.92
N LEU A 22 -9.30 1.89 4.08
CA LEU A 22 -9.69 1.03 5.19
C LEU A 22 -10.15 -0.33 4.66
N ILE A 23 -9.43 -1.39 5.03
CA ILE A 23 -9.75 -2.76 4.67
C ILE A 23 -10.28 -3.48 5.90
N ILE A 24 -11.54 -3.90 5.86
CA ILE A 24 -12.18 -4.65 6.93
C ILE A 24 -12.51 -6.06 6.42
N PRO A 25 -11.79 -7.10 6.87
CA PRO A 25 -12.01 -8.45 6.38
C PRO A 25 -13.39 -9.01 6.74
N TYR A 26 -13.87 -9.89 5.87
CA TYR A 26 -15.07 -10.71 6.07
C TYR A 26 -14.69 -12.18 6.15
N GLU A 27 -15.23 -12.87 7.14
CA GLU A 27 -15.05 -14.32 7.33
C GLU A 27 -16.40 -14.91 7.76
N ASP A 28 -16.87 -15.94 7.05
CA ASP A 28 -18.15 -16.63 7.33
C ASP A 28 -19.36 -15.69 7.52
N GLY A 29 -19.46 -14.67 6.66
CA GLY A 29 -20.55 -13.69 6.68
C GLY A 29 -20.47 -12.68 7.83
N ARG A 30 -19.34 -12.60 8.54
CA ARG A 30 -19.11 -11.68 9.66
C ARG A 30 -17.93 -10.75 9.39
N LEU A 31 -18.05 -9.52 9.88
CA LEU A 31 -16.94 -8.57 9.91
C LEU A 31 -15.91 -9.01 10.95
N VAL A 32 -14.64 -9.09 10.56
CA VAL A 32 -13.52 -9.38 11.46
C VAL A 32 -12.77 -8.09 11.77
N VAL A 33 -13.41 -7.20 12.55
CA VAL A 33 -12.88 -5.86 12.84
C VAL A 33 -11.50 -5.86 13.52
N SER A 34 -11.17 -6.92 14.26
CA SER A 34 -9.84 -7.11 14.85
C SER A 34 -8.72 -7.34 13.82
N LYS A 35 -9.06 -7.66 12.57
CA LYS A 35 -8.14 -7.80 11.44
C LYS A 35 -8.18 -6.61 10.48
N THR A 36 -8.75 -5.48 10.91
CA THR A 36 -8.82 -4.26 10.08
C THR A 36 -7.43 -3.72 9.76
N LEU A 37 -7.21 -3.37 8.50
CA LEU A 37 -5.99 -2.70 8.05
C LEU A 37 -6.33 -1.28 7.62
N ALA A 38 -5.80 -0.29 8.34
CA ALA A 38 -5.83 1.11 7.93
C ALA A 38 -4.56 1.47 7.15
N ILE A 39 -4.70 2.20 6.07
CA ILE A 39 -3.61 2.45 5.12
C ILE A 39 -3.49 3.94 4.85
N GLU A 40 -2.26 4.43 5.00
CA GLU A 40 -1.79 5.71 4.47
C GLU A 40 -1.26 5.48 3.05
N LEU A 41 -1.81 6.18 2.07
CA LEU A 41 -1.45 6.09 0.65
C LEU A 41 -0.68 7.33 0.22
N LYS A 42 0.51 7.11 -0.34
CA LYS A 42 1.30 8.19 -0.96
C LYS A 42 1.57 7.93 -2.42
N ILE A 43 1.15 8.87 -3.26
CA ILE A 43 1.42 8.82 -4.70
C ILE A 43 2.79 9.43 -4.99
N LEU A 44 3.70 8.62 -5.52
CA LEU A 44 5.02 9.04 -5.97
C LEU A 44 5.02 9.22 -7.49
N ARG A 45 5.19 10.46 -7.94
CA ARG A 45 5.33 10.78 -9.36
C ARG A 45 6.81 10.88 -9.71
N ALA A 46 7.33 9.88 -10.40
CA ALA A 46 8.70 9.87 -10.90
C ALA A 46 8.75 10.37 -12.35
N LYS A 47 9.94 10.82 -12.76
CA LYS A 47 10.28 11.10 -14.16
C LYS A 47 11.59 10.42 -14.49
N PHE A 48 11.76 9.92 -15.71
CA PHE A 48 12.98 9.29 -16.17
C PHE A 48 14.20 10.20 -15.97
N SER A 49 14.05 11.50 -16.27
CA SER A 49 15.12 12.50 -16.10
C SER A 49 15.48 12.80 -14.64
N ASN A 50 14.64 12.42 -13.67
CA ASN A 50 14.85 12.72 -12.25
C ASN A 50 14.44 11.57 -11.31
N GLN A 51 14.88 10.35 -11.63
CA GLN A 51 14.56 9.15 -10.86
C GLN A 51 15.15 9.14 -9.44
N LYS A 52 16.13 10.00 -9.14
CA LYS A 52 16.83 10.03 -7.85
C LYS A 52 16.12 10.84 -6.79
N LYS A 53 15.14 11.69 -7.14
CA LYS A 53 14.43 12.52 -6.17
C LYS A 53 13.74 11.64 -5.12
N SER A 54 13.92 11.98 -3.85
CA SER A 54 13.18 11.37 -2.74
C SER A 54 11.91 12.17 -2.47
N PRO A 55 10.84 11.52 -2.00
CA PRO A 55 9.72 12.26 -1.43
C PRO A 55 10.20 13.05 -0.20
N ASN A 56 9.63 14.24 0.01
CA ASN A 56 9.95 15.07 1.17
C ASN A 56 9.44 14.44 2.48
N GLU A 57 8.38 13.64 2.39
CA GLU A 57 7.73 13.00 3.52
C GLU A 57 7.26 11.60 3.09
N PHE A 58 7.28 10.63 4.00
CA PHE A 58 6.96 9.24 3.71
C PHE A 58 5.57 8.79 4.19
N GLY A 59 4.85 9.60 4.98
CA GLY A 59 3.54 9.23 5.54
C GLY A 59 3.61 8.57 6.94
N PHE A 60 4.81 8.33 7.48
CA PHE A 60 4.97 7.66 8.77
C PHE A 60 4.30 8.37 9.95
N SER A 61 4.33 9.70 10.02
CA SER A 61 3.70 10.43 11.12
C SER A 61 2.19 10.19 11.18
N GLN A 62 1.53 10.09 10.03
CA GLN A 62 0.10 9.82 9.95
C GLN A 62 -0.19 8.36 10.34
N ALA A 63 0.55 7.42 9.77
CA ALA A 63 0.43 6.00 10.11
C ALA A 63 0.69 5.70 11.60
N SER A 64 1.70 6.35 12.21
CA SER A 64 1.93 6.26 13.66
C SER A 64 0.76 6.85 14.47
N GLY A 65 0.11 7.91 13.98
CA GLY A 65 -1.12 8.43 14.57
C GLY A 65 -2.24 7.40 14.62
N LEU A 66 -2.39 6.58 13.58
CA LEU A 66 -3.38 5.49 13.52
C LEU A 66 -3.04 4.35 14.49
N LEU A 67 -1.76 3.97 14.61
CA LEU A 67 -1.34 2.98 15.61
C LEU A 67 -1.66 3.47 17.03
N ASN A 68 -1.35 4.74 17.33
CA ASN A 68 -1.65 5.36 18.62
C ASN A 68 -3.16 5.50 18.87
N ALA A 69 -3.97 5.62 17.81
CA ALA A 69 -5.43 5.60 17.89
C ALA A 69 -6.02 4.19 18.08
N GLY A 70 -5.18 3.15 18.13
CA GLY A 70 -5.59 1.79 18.45
C GLY A 70 -6.05 0.95 17.26
N PHE A 71 -5.70 1.32 16.03
CA PHE A 71 -5.96 0.47 14.86
C PHE A 71 -5.12 -0.82 14.95
N PRO A 72 -5.70 -2.00 14.60
CA PRO A 72 -5.04 -3.28 14.83
C PRO A 72 -3.90 -3.54 13.84
N TYR A 73 -4.05 -3.14 12.58
CA TYR A 73 -2.99 -3.15 11.58
C TYR A 73 -2.97 -1.81 10.86
N VAL A 74 -1.76 -1.30 10.62
CA VAL A 74 -1.55 -0.06 9.88
C VAL A 74 -0.45 -0.28 8.84
N ALA A 75 -0.62 0.28 7.65
CA ALA A 75 0.41 0.26 6.61
C ALA A 75 0.61 1.62 5.94
N VAL A 76 1.82 1.82 5.42
CA VAL A 76 2.17 2.90 4.50
C VAL A 76 2.40 2.29 3.13
N VAL A 77 1.69 2.81 2.13
CA VAL A 77 1.76 2.33 0.76
C VAL A 77 2.21 3.46 -0.16
N HIS A 78 3.31 3.24 -0.87
CA HIS A 78 3.78 4.10 -1.95
C HIS A 78 3.28 3.58 -3.30
N LEU A 79 2.38 4.34 -3.92
CA LEU A 79 1.90 4.10 -5.28
C LEU A 79 2.74 4.92 -6.25
N ILE A 80 3.54 4.27 -7.08
CA ILE A 80 4.46 4.91 -8.01
C ILE A 80 3.80 5.02 -9.38
N VAL A 81 3.91 6.19 -9.99
CA VAL A 81 3.62 6.43 -11.41
C VAL A 81 4.81 7.14 -12.03
N SER A 82 5.12 6.86 -13.29
CA SER A 82 6.13 7.61 -14.04
C SER A 82 5.77 7.78 -15.50
N ASP A 83 6.56 8.60 -16.20
CA ASP A 83 6.68 8.53 -17.66
C ASP A 83 7.37 7.22 -18.07
N THR A 84 7.43 6.95 -19.38
CA THR A 84 8.16 5.81 -19.95
C THR A 84 9.62 6.20 -20.17
N SER A 85 10.55 5.26 -19.94
CA SER A 85 11.96 5.50 -20.28
C SER A 85 12.19 5.42 -21.80
N PRO A 86 13.14 6.19 -22.36
CA PRO A 86 13.49 6.07 -23.77
C PRO A 86 14.06 4.67 -24.09
N GLU A 87 13.83 4.17 -25.29
CA GLU A 87 14.19 2.79 -25.69
C GLU A 87 15.69 2.47 -25.57
N ASP A 88 16.55 3.48 -25.65
CA ASP A 88 18.00 3.34 -25.46
C ASP A 88 18.38 3.03 -24.00
N ALA A 89 17.49 3.31 -23.04
CA ALA A 89 17.63 2.96 -21.63
C ALA A 89 17.04 1.58 -21.28
N TRP A 90 16.38 0.90 -22.23
CA TRP A 90 15.78 -0.41 -21.99
C TRP A 90 16.85 -1.49 -21.83
N ARG A 91 16.57 -2.47 -20.97
CA ARG A 91 17.50 -3.55 -20.66
C ARG A 91 17.08 -4.81 -21.39
N GLU A 92 18.06 -5.57 -21.89
CA GLU A 92 17.82 -6.95 -22.33
C GLU A 92 17.45 -7.81 -21.12
N ILE A 93 16.31 -8.47 -21.19
CA ILE A 93 15.80 -9.39 -20.19
C ILE A 93 15.51 -10.75 -20.84
N LEU A 94 15.76 -11.82 -20.10
CA LEU A 94 15.38 -13.16 -20.53
C LEU A 94 13.90 -13.39 -20.21
N MET A 95 13.12 -13.69 -21.24
CA MET A 95 11.71 -14.01 -21.12
C MET A 95 11.54 -15.52 -20.92
N ALA A 96 10.66 -15.88 -19.99
CA ALA A 96 10.29 -17.25 -19.72
C ALA A 96 8.77 -17.36 -19.58
N LYS A 97 8.23 -18.50 -20.00
CA LYS A 97 6.83 -18.86 -19.83
C LYS A 97 6.74 -19.99 -18.80
N VAL A 98 5.88 -19.83 -17.80
CA VAL A 98 5.53 -20.94 -16.90
C VAL A 98 4.70 -21.95 -17.67
N ILE A 99 5.20 -23.19 -17.79
CA ILE A 99 4.50 -24.28 -18.46
C ILE A 99 3.81 -25.22 -17.48
N ASP A 100 4.28 -25.26 -16.23
CA ASP A 100 3.66 -25.97 -15.12
C ASP A 100 3.92 -25.19 -13.82
N ALA A 101 2.85 -24.72 -13.18
CA ALA A 101 2.92 -23.92 -11.97
C ALA A 101 3.24 -24.77 -10.73
N ASP A 102 2.86 -26.05 -10.70
CA ASP A 102 3.02 -26.92 -9.54
C ASP A 102 4.47 -27.41 -9.43
N SER A 103 5.10 -27.74 -10.56
CA SER A 103 6.52 -28.11 -10.60
C SER A 103 7.47 -26.92 -10.72
N GLY A 104 6.95 -25.74 -11.08
CA GLY A 104 7.75 -24.56 -11.39
C GLY A 104 8.52 -24.67 -12.72
N ALA A 105 8.12 -25.58 -13.61
CA ALA A 105 8.77 -25.74 -14.89
C ALA A 105 8.51 -24.53 -15.81
N ILE A 106 9.57 -24.08 -16.48
CA ILE A 106 9.56 -22.93 -17.38
C ILE A 106 10.13 -23.27 -18.75
N GLU A 107 9.64 -22.58 -19.77
CA GLU A 107 10.18 -22.55 -21.13
C GLU A 107 10.83 -21.19 -21.38
N LEU A 108 12.07 -21.17 -21.87
CA LEU A 108 12.76 -19.93 -22.22
C LEU A 108 12.32 -19.45 -23.60
N LEU A 109 11.86 -18.20 -23.69
CA LEU A 109 11.37 -17.58 -24.93
C LEU A 109 12.44 -16.73 -25.65
N GLY A 110 13.59 -16.51 -25.00
CA GLY A 110 14.68 -15.68 -25.52
C GLY A 110 14.78 -14.31 -24.86
N ASN A 111 15.64 -13.45 -25.40
CA ASN A 111 15.86 -12.12 -24.86
C ASN A 111 14.92 -11.08 -25.50
N GLU A 112 14.43 -10.16 -24.69
CA GLU A 112 13.62 -9.02 -25.11
C GLU A 112 14.18 -7.74 -24.48
N LYS A 113 14.12 -6.61 -25.19
CA LYS A 113 14.39 -5.30 -24.58
C LYS A 113 13.14 -4.81 -23.86
N LYS A 114 13.25 -4.49 -22.58
CA LYS A 114 12.13 -3.98 -21.78
C LYS A 114 12.51 -2.77 -20.95
N ASP A 115 11.55 -1.85 -20.81
CA ASP A 115 11.64 -0.78 -19.82
C ASP A 115 11.56 -1.38 -18.42
N MET A 116 12.68 -1.39 -17.71
CA MET A 116 12.79 -1.92 -16.35
C MET A 116 12.79 -0.81 -15.29
N MET A 117 12.55 0.45 -15.69
CA MET A 117 12.43 1.56 -14.74
C MET A 117 11.35 1.32 -13.67
N PRO A 118 10.17 0.75 -13.98
CA PRO A 118 9.17 0.43 -12.94
C PRO A 118 9.71 -0.46 -11.82
N ALA A 119 10.44 -1.53 -12.17
CA ALA A 119 11.05 -2.43 -11.18
C ALA A 119 12.09 -1.70 -10.32
N ASP A 120 12.94 -0.87 -10.93
CA ASP A 120 13.95 -0.09 -10.22
C ASP A 120 13.32 0.94 -9.27
N LEU A 121 12.21 1.57 -9.68
CA LEU A 121 11.48 2.51 -8.85
C LEU A 121 10.82 1.82 -7.65
N ILE A 122 10.22 0.64 -7.84
CA ILE A 122 9.68 -0.19 -6.75
C ILE A 122 10.77 -0.50 -5.74
N GLN A 123 11.88 -1.08 -6.20
CA GLN A 123 12.99 -1.49 -5.32
C GLN A 123 13.57 -0.30 -4.55
N ARG A 124 13.77 0.83 -5.22
CA ARG A 124 14.33 2.04 -4.59
C ARG A 124 13.37 2.66 -3.59
N SER A 125 12.10 2.79 -3.96
CA SER A 125 11.08 3.36 -3.08
C SER A 125 10.89 2.48 -1.84
N PHE A 126 10.82 1.16 -2.01
CA PHE A 126 10.73 0.22 -0.89
C PHE A 126 11.97 0.26 0.00
N GLY A 127 13.18 0.29 -0.58
CA GLY A 127 14.42 0.43 0.18
C GLY A 127 14.43 1.69 1.04
N ARG A 128 13.92 2.82 0.53
CA ARG A 128 13.78 4.07 1.28
C ARG A 128 12.70 3.98 2.36
N LEU A 129 11.53 3.43 2.04
CA LEU A 129 10.47 3.17 3.03
C LEU A 129 11.02 2.38 4.21
N LYS A 130 11.70 1.26 3.94
CA LYS A 130 12.28 0.41 4.97
C LYS A 130 13.37 1.11 5.78
N ALA A 131 14.24 1.90 5.14
CA ALA A 131 15.31 2.60 5.82
C ALA A 131 14.83 3.74 6.75
N HIS A 132 13.66 4.32 6.47
CA HIS A 132 13.09 5.43 7.24
C HIS A 132 11.95 5.03 8.17
N SER A 133 11.44 3.80 8.09
CA SER A 133 10.44 3.29 9.03
C SER A 133 11.06 3.11 10.41
N LEU A 134 10.54 3.84 11.40
CA LEU A 134 10.97 3.75 12.79
C LEU A 134 10.15 2.73 13.60
N ASP A 135 8.96 2.36 13.10
CA ASP A 135 8.06 1.42 13.73
C ASP A 135 8.06 0.09 12.97
N GLU A 136 8.34 -1.00 13.67
CA GLU A 136 8.38 -2.35 13.09
C GLU A 136 7.00 -2.98 12.91
N ASN A 137 5.94 -2.39 13.49
CA ASN A 137 4.58 -2.87 13.36
C ASN A 137 3.92 -2.39 12.06
N LEU A 138 4.44 -1.32 11.45
CA LEU A 138 3.92 -0.81 10.18
C LEU A 138 4.16 -1.81 9.05
N GLY A 139 3.08 -2.08 8.32
CA GLY A 139 3.18 -2.65 6.98
C GLY A 139 3.76 -1.63 6.02
N LEU A 140 4.59 -2.07 5.10
CA LEU A 140 5.17 -1.21 4.07
C LEU A 140 4.89 -1.84 2.71
N LEU A 141 4.49 -1.02 1.73
CA LEU A 141 4.32 -1.48 0.37
C LEU A 141 4.83 -0.43 -0.61
N SER A 142 5.53 -0.87 -1.64
CA SER A 142 5.80 -0.06 -2.83
C SER A 142 5.27 -0.81 -4.03
N CYS A 143 4.37 -0.16 -4.77
CA CYS A 143 3.73 -0.72 -5.96
C CYS A 143 3.84 0.28 -7.11
N TYR A 144 4.05 -0.19 -8.33
CA TYR A 144 4.01 0.64 -9.53
C TYR A 144 2.65 0.51 -10.19
N MET A 145 2.02 1.65 -10.45
CA MET A 145 0.74 1.77 -11.12
C MET A 145 1.01 2.16 -12.58
N GLU A 146 0.73 1.24 -13.50
CA GLU A 146 0.86 1.50 -14.93
C GLU A 146 -0.33 2.32 -15.45
N SER A 147 -0.07 3.33 -16.26
CA SER A 147 -1.11 4.13 -16.92
C SER A 147 -1.36 3.60 -18.33
N GLU A 148 -2.36 2.73 -18.45
CA GLU A 148 -3.01 2.21 -19.68
C GLU A 148 -2.12 1.55 -20.78
N ASN A 149 -2.68 0.49 -21.39
CA ASN A 149 -2.26 -0.23 -22.61
C ASN A 149 -1.09 -1.21 -22.55
N ASN A 150 -0.36 -1.32 -21.44
CA ASN A 150 0.55 -2.45 -21.23
C ASN A 150 -0.04 -3.38 -20.18
N ASN A 151 -0.20 -4.66 -20.52
CA ASN A 151 -0.59 -5.70 -19.56
C ASN A 151 0.60 -6.09 -18.66
N ALA A 152 1.54 -5.16 -18.37
CA ALA A 152 2.74 -5.46 -17.61
C ALA A 152 2.43 -5.39 -16.12
N ILE A 153 2.27 -6.56 -15.50
CA ILE A 153 2.11 -6.65 -14.05
C ILE A 153 3.50 -6.57 -13.42
N TRP A 154 3.78 -5.48 -12.71
CA TRP A 154 4.99 -5.32 -11.92
C TRP A 154 4.77 -5.85 -10.50
N SER A 155 5.62 -6.77 -10.06
CA SER A 155 5.53 -7.32 -8.70
C SER A 155 5.83 -6.23 -7.66
N PRO A 156 4.92 -5.95 -6.73
CA PRO A 156 5.19 -4.99 -5.66
C PRO A 156 6.23 -5.56 -4.68
N MET A 157 6.86 -4.68 -3.91
CA MET A 157 7.71 -5.07 -2.78
C MET A 157 7.09 -4.58 -1.48
N GLY A 158 7.06 -5.44 -0.47
CA GLY A 158 6.41 -5.12 0.80
C GLY A 158 6.99 -5.80 2.02
N GLN A 159 6.57 -5.29 3.17
CA GLN A 159 6.77 -5.85 4.51
C GLN A 159 5.40 -5.95 5.17
N THR A 160 5.09 -7.12 5.72
CA THR A 160 3.80 -7.37 6.38
C THR A 160 3.63 -6.49 7.62
N ALA A 161 2.43 -5.94 7.80
CA ALA A 161 2.05 -5.27 9.04
C ALA A 161 1.99 -6.27 10.20
N LYS A 162 2.45 -5.88 11.38
CA LYS A 162 2.27 -6.68 12.61
C LYS A 162 1.06 -6.17 13.37
N PHE A 163 0.49 -7.04 14.19
CA PHE A 163 -0.61 -6.67 15.07
C PHE A 163 -0.13 -5.63 16.09
N ASN A 164 -0.86 -4.53 16.19
CA ASN A 164 -0.61 -3.47 17.14
C ASN A 164 -1.04 -3.90 18.55
N SER A 165 -0.08 -4.09 19.46
CA SER A 165 -0.36 -4.43 20.86
C SER A 165 -1.14 -3.36 21.63
N GLN A 166 -1.17 -2.12 21.12
CA GLN A 166 -1.95 -1.01 21.67
C GLN A 166 -3.35 -0.90 21.04
N SER A 167 -3.76 -1.89 20.23
CA SER A 167 -5.10 -1.91 19.66
C SER A 167 -6.16 -1.87 20.76
N SER A 168 -7.26 -1.15 20.52
CA SER A 168 -8.28 -0.93 21.53
C SER A 168 -9.66 -1.44 21.09
N LEU A 169 -10.42 -2.01 22.04
CA LEU A 169 -11.79 -2.45 21.80
C LEU A 169 -12.67 -1.29 21.32
N GLN A 170 -12.46 -0.09 21.88
CA GLN A 170 -13.17 1.11 21.48
C GLN A 170 -12.95 1.43 19.99
N THR A 171 -11.72 1.28 19.49
CA THR A 171 -11.42 1.47 18.06
C THR A 171 -12.15 0.44 17.20
N PHE A 172 -12.22 -0.82 17.65
CA PHE A 172 -12.94 -1.88 16.91
C PHE A 172 -14.44 -1.63 16.83
N GLU A 173 -15.06 -1.20 17.94
CA GLU A 173 -16.46 -0.80 17.98
C GLU A 173 -16.73 0.35 17.02
N ARG A 174 -15.87 1.38 17.01
CA ARG A 174 -16.00 2.51 16.07
C ARG A 174 -15.84 2.12 14.61
N ILE A 175 -14.97 1.15 14.30
CA ILE A 175 -14.84 0.59 12.94
C ILE A 175 -16.14 -0.13 12.55
N ALA A 176 -16.72 -0.92 13.46
CA ALA A 176 -17.97 -1.62 13.21
C ALA A 176 -19.13 -0.64 12.98
N ASP A 177 -19.26 0.38 13.82
CA ASP A 177 -20.25 1.44 13.68
C ASP A 177 -20.10 2.15 12.33
N TYR A 178 -18.87 2.54 11.98
CA TYR A 178 -18.58 3.19 10.70
C TYR A 178 -18.99 2.32 9.51
N TYR A 179 -18.66 1.01 9.54
CA TYR A 179 -19.09 0.10 8.49
C TYR A 179 -20.62 0.03 8.40
N TYR A 180 -21.30 -0.13 9.54
CA TYR A 180 -22.76 -0.24 9.57
C TYR A 180 -23.45 1.01 9.01
N GLU A 181 -22.96 2.20 9.36
CA GLU A 181 -23.48 3.48 8.88
C GLU A 181 -23.17 3.73 7.39
N ASN A 182 -22.06 3.18 6.88
CA ASN A 182 -21.52 3.51 5.56
C ASN A 182 -21.38 2.29 4.62
N TYR A 183 -22.10 1.20 4.90
CA TYR A 183 -21.89 -0.10 4.23
C TYR A 183 -21.93 -0.03 2.69
N LYS A 184 -22.68 0.91 2.13
CA LYS A 184 -22.80 1.09 0.68
C LYS A 184 -21.45 1.38 0.01
N PHE A 185 -20.59 2.18 0.65
CA PHE A 185 -19.24 2.47 0.12
C PHE A 185 -18.38 1.22 0.02
N PHE A 186 -18.66 0.20 0.84
CA PHE A 186 -17.96 -1.09 0.82
C PHE A 186 -18.60 -2.11 -0.13
N LEU A 187 -19.81 -1.86 -0.63
CA LEU A 187 -20.48 -2.71 -1.62
C LEU A 187 -20.22 -2.25 -3.06
N ASP A 188 -19.91 -0.97 -3.26
CA ASP A 188 -19.65 -0.37 -4.58
C ASP A 188 -18.25 -0.69 -5.14
N THR A 189 -17.40 -1.37 -4.36
CA THR A 189 -16.17 -1.98 -4.88
C THR A 189 -16.56 -3.13 -5.82
N LYS A 190 -16.22 -3.00 -7.12
CA LYS A 190 -16.39 -4.08 -8.10
C LYS A 190 -15.83 -5.37 -7.52
N ARG A 191 -16.71 -6.31 -7.20
CA ARG A 191 -16.30 -7.69 -7.01
C ARG A 191 -15.72 -8.14 -8.34
N TYR A 192 -14.53 -8.73 -8.33
CA TYR A 192 -14.13 -9.52 -9.48
C TYR A 192 -15.25 -10.55 -9.66
N ASN A 193 -15.97 -10.45 -10.78
CA ASN A 193 -17.03 -11.41 -11.08
C ASN A 193 -16.37 -12.79 -11.10
N ASP A 194 -16.97 -13.73 -10.36
CA ASP A 194 -16.70 -15.17 -10.49
C ASP A 194 -16.93 -15.62 -11.94
#